data_AF-A0A1N7FT36-F1
#
_entry.id   AF-A0A1N7FT36-F1
#
_cell.length_a   1.000
_cell.length_b   1.000
_cell.length_c   1.000
_cell.angle_alpha   90.00
_cell.angle_beta   90.00
_cell.angle_gamma   90.00
#
_symmetry.space_group_name_H-M   'P 1'
#
loop_
_entity.id
_entity.type
_entity.pdbx_description
1 polymer ?
#
loop_
_entity_poly.entity_id
_entity_poly.type
_entity_poly.pdbx_seq_one_letter_code
_entity_poly.pdbx_strand_id
1 'polypeptide(L)' 'MSNDADVDPSTYEGLEDAEVSMRENDHGLHIADDEVTGVSSQGPTPETALENLAEAVKSYREATDDDPGDDWL' A
#
# COMPACT_ATOMS: atom_id res chain seq x y z
N MET A 1 -1.16 -18.49 0.69
CA MET A 1 -0.36 -17.31 0.32
C MET A 1 0.12 -16.72 1.63
N SER A 2 1.43 -16.53 1.80
CA SER A 2 2.04 -16.16 3.08
C SER A 2 1.75 -14.69 3.38
N ASN A 3 0.75 -14.44 4.23
CA ASN A 3 0.77 -13.25 5.08
C ASN A 3 1.81 -13.56 6.18
N ASP A 4 3.08 -13.22 5.95
CA ASP A 4 4.13 -13.29 6.98
C ASP A 4 3.98 -12.18 8.04
N ALA A 5 2.91 -11.38 7.94
CA ALA A 5 2.42 -10.51 9.00
C ALA A 5 1.16 -11.13 9.61
N ASP A 6 1.08 -11.19 10.94
CA ASP A 6 -0.14 -11.51 11.71
C ASP A 6 -1.28 -10.47 11.52
N VAL A 7 -1.20 -9.64 10.47
CA VAL A 7 -2.09 -8.51 10.22
C VAL A 7 -2.72 -8.69 8.85
N ASP A 8 -4.03 -8.50 8.77
CA ASP A 8 -4.83 -8.60 7.55
C ASP A 8 -4.94 -7.22 6.86
N PRO A 9 -4.34 -7.02 5.67
CA PRO A 9 -4.43 -5.79 4.91
C PRO A 9 -5.85 -5.35 4.58
N SER A 10 -6.78 -6.31 4.41
CA SER A 10 -8.16 -6.01 4.02
C SER A 10 -8.96 -5.26 5.09
N THR A 11 -8.41 -5.13 6.30
CA THR A 11 -9.00 -4.36 7.40
C THR A 11 -8.76 -2.85 7.29
N TYR A 12 -7.87 -2.42 6.40
CA TYR A 12 -7.52 -1.01 6.18
C TYR A 12 -8.29 -0.43 5.00
N GLU A 13 -8.85 0.77 5.19
CA GLU A 13 -9.59 1.48 4.15
C GLU A 13 -8.70 1.73 2.94
N GLY A 14 -9.14 1.31 1.75
CA GLY A 14 -8.39 1.41 0.50
C GLY A 14 -7.58 0.15 0.13
N LEU A 15 -7.40 -0.79 1.06
CA LEU A 15 -6.68 -2.05 0.85
C LEU A 15 -7.58 -3.29 0.86
N GLU A 16 -8.91 -3.13 0.87
CA GLU A 16 -9.89 -4.23 0.99
C GLU A 16 -9.72 -5.31 -0.08
N ASP A 17 -9.35 -4.89 -1.31
CA ASP A 17 -9.12 -5.74 -2.47
C ASP A 17 -7.66 -5.64 -2.98
N ALA A 18 -6.74 -5.09 -2.18
CA ALA A 18 -5.36 -4.90 -2.60
C ALA A 18 -4.55 -6.20 -2.53
N GLU A 19 -3.74 -6.45 -3.55
CA GLU A 19 -2.74 -7.53 -3.51
C GLU A 19 -1.49 -7.01 -2.79
N VAL A 20 -1.43 -7.21 -1.47
CA VAL A 20 -0.33 -6.69 -0.65
C VAL A 20 0.72 -7.76 -0.35
N SER A 21 1.99 -7.45 -0.60
CA SER A 21 3.13 -8.22 -0.12
C SER A 21 3.83 -7.50 1.04
N MET A 22 4.39 -8.26 1.98
CA MET A 22 5.08 -7.73 3.15
C MET A 22 6.50 -8.30 3.22
N ARG A 23 7.49 -7.43 3.45
CA ARG A 23 8.90 -7.82 3.67
C ARG A 23 9.54 -7.00 4.77
N GLU A 24 10.55 -7.55 5.43
CA GLU A 24 11.40 -6.81 6.36
C GLU A 24 12.75 -6.50 5.69
N ASN A 25 13.29 -5.30 5.92
CA ASN A 25 14.62 -4.92 5.42
C ASN A 25 15.72 -5.12 6.47
N ASP A 26 16.98 -4.95 6.07
CA ASP A 26 18.16 -5.09 6.96
C ASP A 26 18.18 -4.10 8.15
N HIS A 27 17.29 -3.11 8.16
CA HIS A 27 17.14 -2.13 9.23
C HIS A 27 15.98 -2.45 10.18
N GLY A 28 15.30 -3.59 9.99
CA GLY A 28 14.16 -4.01 10.82
C GLY A 28 12.89 -3.22 10.55
N LEU A 29 12.74 -2.62 9.38
CA LEU A 29 11.50 -1.98 8.97
C LEU A 29 10.67 -2.94 8.13
N HIS A 30 9.37 -2.95 8.41
CA HIS A 30 8.37 -3.63 7.60
C HIS A 30 8.02 -2.75 6.41
N ILE A 31 8.01 -3.36 5.23
CA ILE A 31 7.67 -2.73 3.96
C ILE A 31 6.47 -3.48 3.41
N ALA A 32 5.38 -2.74 3.19
CA ALA A 32 4.17 -3.22 2.56
C ALA A 32 4.11 -2.67 1.13
N ASP A 33 3.90 -3.54 0.15
CA ASP A 33 3.84 -3.19 -1.26
C ASP A 33 2.47 -3.61 -1.82
N ASP A 34 1.76 -2.68 -2.44
CA ASP A 34 0.58 -2.97 -3.26
C ASP A 34 1.04 -3.34 -4.67
N GLU A 35 0.94 -4.62 -5.02
CA GLU A 35 1.38 -5.18 -6.30
C GLU A 35 0.55 -4.64 -7.49
N VAL A 36 -0.66 -4.13 -7.24
CA VAL A 36 -1.57 -3.60 -8.28
C VAL A 36 -1.20 -2.18 -8.65
N THR A 37 -1.03 -1.31 -7.64
CA THR A 37 -0.73 0.11 -7.87
C THR A 37 0.78 0.38 -7.96
N GLY A 38 1.61 -0.53 -7.46
CA GLY A 38 3.06 -0.35 -7.30
C GLY A 38 3.41 0.61 -6.15
N VAL A 39 2.44 1.04 -5.35
CA VAL A 39 2.66 1.88 -4.19
C VAL A 39 3.27 1.02 -3.07
N SER A 40 4.34 1.53 -2.46
CA SER A 40 4.97 0.89 -1.30
C SER A 40 4.98 1.86 -0.13
N SER A 41 4.88 1.32 1.07
CA SER A 41 5.06 2.07 2.31
C SER A 41 5.80 1.27 3.37
N GLN A 42 6.30 1.95 4.39
CA GLN A 42 7.15 1.34 5.42
C GLN A 42 6.77 1.79 6.83
N GLY A 43 7.03 0.93 7.81
CA GLY A 43 6.75 1.17 9.21
C GLY A 43 7.62 0.35 10.17
N PRO A 44 7.72 0.78 11.44
CA PRO A 44 8.41 0.02 12.49
C PRO A 44 7.65 -1.25 12.90
N THR A 45 6.38 -1.39 12.53
CA THR A 45 5.57 -2.61 12.70
C THR A 45 4.80 -2.91 11.41
N PRO A 46 4.29 -4.14 11.22
CA PRO A 46 3.44 -4.46 10.08
C PRO A 46 2.18 -3.59 10.00
N GLU A 47 1.53 -3.30 11.13
CA GLU A 47 0.35 -2.45 11.20
C GLU A 47 0.67 -1.04 10.71
N THR A 48 1.76 -0.44 11.20
CA THR A 48 2.14 0.91 10.75
C THR A 48 2.53 0.94 9.28
N ALA A 49 3.15 -0.12 8.75
CA ALA A 49 3.44 -0.20 7.33
C ALA A 49 2.16 -0.25 6.49
N LEU A 50 1.14 -0.99 6.92
CA LEU A 50 -0.17 -1.09 6.27
C LEU A 50 -0.99 0.20 6.39
N GLU A 51 -1.00 0.85 7.57
CA GLU A 51 -1.63 2.17 7.76
C GLU A 51 -1.05 3.20 6.81
N ASN A 52 0.28 3.26 6.72
CA ASN A 52 0.95 4.19 5.82
C ASN A 52 0.73 3.80 4.35
N LEU A 53 0.59 2.51 4.03
CA LEU A 53 0.27 2.05 2.67
C LEU A 53 -1.14 2.47 2.27
N ALA A 54 -2.12 2.29 3.14
CA ALA A 54 -3.51 2.67 2.90
C ALA A 54 -3.66 4.16 2.54
N GLU A 55 -3.03 5.04 3.33
CA GLU A 55 -3.00 6.48 3.06
C GLU A 55 -2.29 6.83 1.73
N ALA A 56 -1.20 6.12 1.42
CA ALA A 56 -0.47 6.32 0.18
C ALA A 56 -1.29 5.86 -1.05
N VAL A 57 -1.96 4.70 -0.97
CA VAL A 57 -2.83 4.18 -2.02
C VAL A 57 -4.04 5.09 -2.22
N LYS A 58 -4.64 5.59 -1.14
CA LYS A 58 -5.72 6.57 -1.23
C LYS A 58 -5.27 7.83 -1.96
N SER A 59 -4.12 8.39 -1.57
CA SER A 59 -3.54 9.56 -2.23
C SER A 59 -3.23 9.31 -3.71
N TYR A 60 -2.72 8.11 -4.04
CA TYR A 60 -2.46 7.70 -5.42
C TYR A 60 -3.75 7.63 -6.24
N ARG A 61 -4.81 7.02 -5.71
CA ARG A 61 -6.12 6.93 -6.38
C ARG A 61 -6.73 8.31 -6.58
N GLU A 62 -6.73 9.17 -5.56
CA GLU A 62 -7.22 10.55 -5.68
C GLU A 62 -6.48 11.33 -6.77
N ALA A 63 -5.16 11.15 -6.89
CA ALA A 63 -4.35 11.80 -7.92
C ALA A 63 -4.55 11.21 -9.33
N THR A 64 -4.94 9.94 -9.43
CA THR A 64 -5.12 9.24 -10.72
C THR A 64 -6.56 9.34 -11.24
N ASP A 65 -7.55 9.40 -10.33
CA ASP A 65 -8.96 9.62 -10.66
C ASP A 65 -9.23 11.05 -11.15
N ASP A 66 -8.40 12.01 -10.76
CA ASP A 66 -8.45 13.42 -11.21
C ASP A 66 -7.60 13.68 -12.47
N ASP A 67 -7.29 12.64 -13.26
CA ASP A 67 -6.75 12.80 -14.61
C ASP A 67 -7.92 12.93 -15.62
N PRO A 68 -8.35 14.14 -16.01
CA PRO A 68 -9.13 14.33 -17.22
C PRO A 68 -8.20 14.00 -18.38
N GLY A 69 -8.10 12.71 -18.71
CA GLY A 69 -7.17 12.21 -19.70
C GLY A 69 -7.12 13.09 -20.93
N ASP A 70 -5.90 13.44 -21.33
CA ASP A 70 -5.55 13.95 -22.64
C ASP A 70 -6.33 15.20 -23.13
N ASP A 71 -5.95 16.39 -22.65
CA ASP A 71 -6.10 17.63 -23.43
C ASP A 71 -4.81 18.48 -23.43
N TRP A 72 -3.68 17.81 -23.70
CA TRP A 72 -2.38 18.44 -23.91
C TRP A 72 -1.74 18.05 -25.27
N LEU A 73 -2.57 17.88 -26.31
CA LEU A 73 -2.14 17.77 -27.71
C LEU A 73 -2.24 19.09 -28.48
#